data_AF-A0A935T609-F1
#
_entry.id   AF-A0A935T609-F1
#
_cell.length_a   1.000
_cell.length_b   1.000
_cell.length_c   1.000
_cell.angle_alpha   90.00
_cell.angle_beta   90.00
_cell.angle_gamma   90.00
#
_symmetry.space_group_name_H-M   'P 1'
#
loop_
_entity.id
_entity.type
_entity.pdbx_description
1 polymer ?
#
loop_
_entity_poly.entity_id
_entity_poly.type
_entity_poly.pdbx_seq_one_letter_code
_entity_poly.pdbx_strand_id
1 'polypeptide(L)'
;MIKISKQADSLLLTYVPDRFNSVQWLDEKLRQDDEVTLRRTFTFTTGDLVSQPQQADDEDEDDEERIFRLGAAEDGYYRIDKAILELKHDLLLDKAMKLEPQVFVANRDISIFRKVDELIDEQIIVGGENENAIPLIDFELLIQTFPTSSELTHYARSRISRVLKDYFGTLSDAEGKLNSYLAKRKRLVATSRNSILENFEIQKFEYIHSELEGMLKVADSYTEKSWQEKILELLLFVFPKYIAVLENVHIKDFYSKTGKVTDRYIDLMLVDANGNIDIIEVKKPFANALLSRNKYRDNHTPRTELAGSVMQAEKYLFHLNKWGQAGEREIYEKRKSELPDGMELKITNPKAMILLGRDNDFSGEQRFDFEIIRRKYANMIDVMTYDDLLRRLENIIAMMKRNVSQPNGEGHA
;
A
#
# COMPACT_ATOMS: atom_id res chain seq x y z
N MET A 1 -19.20 19.39 -31.92
CA MET A 1 -19.20 18.88 -30.53
C MET A 1 -20.05 17.61 -30.40
N ILE A 2 -19.73 16.71 -29.46
CA ILE A 2 -20.61 15.56 -29.11
C ILE A 2 -21.00 15.62 -27.62
N LYS A 3 -22.20 15.14 -27.29
CA LYS A 3 -22.70 14.97 -25.92
C LYS A 3 -23.27 13.56 -25.77
N ILE A 4 -23.15 12.98 -24.57
CA ILE A 4 -23.76 11.69 -24.24
C ILE A 4 -24.83 11.94 -23.18
N SER A 5 -26.01 11.36 -23.39
CA SER A 5 -27.13 11.48 -22.46
C SER A 5 -27.77 10.11 -22.21
N LYS A 6 -28.28 9.93 -21.00
CA LYS A 6 -29.00 8.73 -20.58
C LYS A 6 -30.50 8.95 -20.72
N GLN A 7 -31.19 8.00 -21.32
CA GLN A 7 -32.64 7.86 -21.24
C GLN A 7 -32.99 6.53 -20.53
N ALA A 8 -34.27 6.33 -20.23
CA ALA A 8 -34.74 5.17 -19.47
C ALA A 8 -34.24 3.83 -20.07
N ASP A 9 -34.33 3.71 -21.41
CA ASP A 9 -34.04 2.47 -22.13
C ASP A 9 -32.86 2.56 -23.12
N SER A 10 -32.21 3.73 -23.21
CA SER A 10 -31.14 3.95 -24.19
C SER A 10 -30.05 4.89 -23.69
N LEU A 11 -28.87 4.73 -24.29
CA LEU A 11 -27.79 5.70 -24.23
C LEU A 11 -27.75 6.42 -25.58
N LEU A 12 -27.75 7.74 -25.56
CA LEU A 12 -27.79 8.57 -26.77
C LEU A 12 -26.51 9.38 -26.94
N LEU A 13 -26.12 9.59 -28.19
CA LEU A 13 -25.06 10.51 -28.59
C LEU A 13 -25.67 11.63 -29.44
N THR A 14 -25.53 12.86 -28.99
CA THR A 14 -25.95 14.05 -29.74
C THR A 14 -24.74 14.71 -30.39
N TYR A 15 -24.77 14.87 -31.71
CA TYR A 15 -23.84 15.68 -32.46
C TYR A 15 -24.40 17.08 -32.68
N VAL A 16 -23.63 18.09 -32.28
CA VAL A 16 -23.93 19.51 -32.53
C VAL A 16 -22.78 20.07 -33.39
N PRO A 17 -23.02 20.64 -34.57
CA PRO A 17 -21.99 21.25 -35.39
C PRO A 17 -21.40 22.47 -34.67
N ASP A 18 -20.17 22.85 -35.04
CA ASP A 18 -19.61 24.11 -34.53
C ASP A 18 -20.29 25.30 -35.22
N ARG A 19 -20.27 26.49 -34.60
CA ARG A 19 -20.99 27.71 -35.05
C ARG A 19 -20.78 28.14 -36.52
N PHE A 20 -19.81 27.55 -37.23
CA PHE A 20 -19.48 27.85 -38.62
C PHE A 20 -19.71 26.66 -39.57
N ASN A 21 -20.21 25.53 -39.06
CA ASN A 21 -20.46 24.31 -39.82
C ASN A 21 -21.96 23.96 -39.78
N SER A 22 -22.45 23.33 -40.85
CA SER A 22 -23.83 22.80 -40.93
C SER A 22 -23.84 21.29 -40.68
N VAL A 23 -24.96 20.71 -40.23
CA VAL A 23 -25.16 19.25 -40.19
C VAL A 23 -25.21 18.59 -41.57
N GLN A 24 -25.33 19.37 -42.65
CA GLN A 24 -25.45 18.86 -44.03
C GLN A 24 -24.35 17.87 -44.44
N TRP A 25 -23.12 18.04 -43.96
CA TRP A 25 -22.03 17.10 -44.28
C TRP A 25 -22.30 15.70 -43.69
N LEU A 26 -22.94 15.64 -42.52
CA LEU A 26 -23.27 14.40 -41.82
C LEU A 26 -24.39 13.68 -42.56
N ASP A 27 -25.43 14.42 -42.93
CA ASP A 27 -26.59 13.90 -43.66
C ASP A 27 -26.18 13.39 -45.04
N GLU A 28 -25.30 14.13 -45.74
CA GLU A 28 -24.80 13.70 -47.05
C GLU A 28 -23.92 12.45 -46.92
N LYS A 29 -23.10 12.35 -45.86
CA LYS A 29 -22.30 11.15 -45.59
C LYS A 29 -23.18 9.93 -45.33
N LEU A 30 -24.18 10.05 -44.46
CA LEU A 30 -25.13 8.98 -44.20
C LEU A 30 -25.93 8.59 -45.46
N ARG A 31 -26.25 9.54 -46.34
CA ARG A 31 -26.94 9.25 -47.61
C ARG A 31 -26.05 8.51 -48.62
N GLN A 32 -24.78 8.89 -48.72
CA GLN A 32 -23.85 8.34 -49.71
C GLN A 32 -23.24 7.01 -49.28
N ASP A 33 -22.78 6.94 -48.03
CA ASP A 33 -21.96 5.84 -47.53
C ASP A 33 -22.72 4.92 -46.56
N ASP A 34 -23.93 5.31 -46.13
CA ASP A 34 -24.73 4.66 -45.07
C ASP A 34 -24.03 4.53 -43.71
N GLU A 35 -22.88 5.20 -43.56
CA GLU A 35 -22.13 5.25 -42.31
C GLU A 35 -21.46 6.60 -42.11
N VAL A 36 -21.27 6.98 -40.84
CA VAL A 36 -20.50 8.16 -40.46
C VAL A 36 -19.74 7.94 -39.17
N THR A 37 -18.44 8.25 -39.18
CA THR A 37 -17.59 8.15 -37.99
C THR A 37 -17.36 9.50 -37.33
N LEU A 38 -17.84 9.65 -36.10
CA LEU A 38 -17.63 10.83 -35.26
C LEU A 38 -16.44 10.61 -34.33
N ARG A 39 -15.57 11.64 -34.22
CA ARG A 39 -14.43 11.67 -33.29
C ARG A 39 -13.52 10.43 -33.42
N ARG A 40 -13.45 9.85 -34.62
CA ARG A 40 -12.69 8.62 -34.94
C ARG A 40 -12.99 7.43 -34.02
N THR A 41 -14.18 7.42 -33.41
CA THR A 41 -14.55 6.47 -32.35
C THR A 41 -15.93 5.89 -32.54
N PHE A 42 -16.93 6.73 -32.87
CA PHE A 42 -18.31 6.30 -32.99
C PHE A 42 -18.72 6.24 -34.46
N THR A 43 -18.94 5.05 -34.98
CA THR A 43 -19.43 4.82 -36.35
C THR A 43 -20.92 4.50 -36.27
N PHE A 44 -21.74 5.33 -36.90
CA PHE A 44 -23.20 5.18 -36.91
C PHE A 44 -23.71 4.99 -38.33
N THR A 45 -24.80 4.26 -38.47
CA THR A 45 -25.55 4.08 -39.72
C THR A 45 -26.84 4.89 -39.70
N THR A 46 -27.56 4.92 -40.83
CA THR A 46 -28.90 5.55 -40.87
C THR A 46 -29.90 4.91 -39.90
N GLY A 47 -29.76 3.61 -39.61
CA GLY A 47 -30.60 2.88 -38.66
C GLY A 47 -30.39 3.28 -37.20
N ASP A 48 -29.27 3.92 -36.88
CA ASP A 48 -28.96 4.38 -35.52
C ASP A 48 -29.53 5.77 -35.22
N LEU A 49 -30.01 6.49 -36.26
CA LEU A 49 -30.55 7.84 -36.13
C LEU A 49 -31.92 7.82 -35.43
N VAL A 50 -32.07 8.59 -34.37
CA VAL A 50 -33.32 8.69 -33.61
C VAL A 50 -34.21 9.77 -34.24
N SER A 51 -35.41 9.39 -34.70
CA SER A 51 -36.39 10.35 -35.23
C SER A 51 -36.87 11.31 -34.13
N GLN A 52 -36.75 12.62 -34.36
CA GLN A 52 -37.37 13.61 -33.47
C GLN A 52 -38.89 13.67 -33.75
N PRO A 53 -39.75 13.68 -32.73
CA PRO A 53 -41.17 13.93 -32.94
C PRO A 53 -41.37 15.36 -33.44
N GLN A 54 -41.99 15.51 -34.62
CA GLN A 54 -42.46 16.81 -35.11
C GLN A 54 -43.45 17.39 -34.09
N GLN A 55 -43.01 18.39 -33.31
CA GLN A 55 -43.97 19.33 -32.73
C GLN A 55 -44.36 20.29 -33.86
N ALA A 56 -45.63 20.22 -34.22
CA ALA A 56 -46.24 21.14 -35.16
C ALA A 56 -46.21 22.57 -34.59
N ASP A 57 -46.01 23.52 -35.50
CA ASP A 57 -46.23 24.95 -35.34
C ASP A 57 -45.13 25.75 -34.62
N ASP A 58 -43.91 25.75 -35.16
CA ASP A 58 -43.05 26.95 -35.22
C ASP A 58 -42.09 26.82 -36.42
N GLU A 59 -42.26 27.66 -37.44
CA GLU A 59 -41.54 27.61 -38.73
C GLU A 59 -40.06 28.09 -38.67
N ASP A 60 -39.42 28.19 -37.49
CA ASP A 60 -38.11 28.83 -37.34
C ASP A 60 -37.14 28.20 -36.30
N GLU A 61 -37.28 26.92 -35.91
CA GLU A 61 -36.22 26.24 -35.11
C GLU A 61 -35.48 25.18 -35.94
N ASP A 62 -34.28 25.57 -36.36
CA ASP A 62 -33.34 24.82 -37.20
C ASP A 62 -33.04 23.39 -36.68
N ASP A 63 -33.04 22.44 -37.62
CA ASP A 63 -32.49 21.08 -37.56
C ASP A 63 -30.97 21.06 -37.27
N GLU A 64 -30.50 21.70 -36.19
CA GLU A 64 -29.08 21.94 -35.92
C GLU A 64 -28.35 20.76 -35.27
N GLU A 65 -29.03 19.72 -34.80
CA GLU A 65 -28.37 18.57 -34.17
C GLU A 65 -28.85 17.22 -34.72
N ARG A 66 -28.02 16.19 -34.51
CA ARG A 66 -28.33 14.81 -34.89
C ARG A 66 -28.12 13.89 -33.69
N ILE A 67 -29.12 13.09 -33.39
CA ILE A 67 -29.14 12.20 -32.21
C ILE A 67 -29.06 10.76 -32.69
N PHE A 68 -28.08 10.03 -32.18
CA PHE A 68 -27.87 8.61 -32.47
C PHE A 68 -28.09 7.78 -31.22
N ARG A 69 -28.63 6.58 -31.40
CA ARG A 69 -28.68 5.56 -30.34
C ARG A 69 -27.28 4.96 -30.21
N LEU A 70 -26.60 5.27 -29.10
CA LEU A 70 -25.29 4.71 -28.77
C LEU A 70 -25.40 3.32 -28.13
N GLY A 71 -26.43 3.08 -27.31
CA GLY A 71 -26.59 1.80 -26.64
C GLY A 71 -28.01 1.53 -26.16
N ALA A 72 -28.25 0.26 -25.82
CA ALA A 72 -29.50 -0.23 -25.25
C ALA A 72 -29.31 -0.58 -23.78
N ALA A 73 -30.31 -0.26 -22.97
CA ALA A 73 -30.36 -0.66 -21.57
C ALA A 73 -30.72 -2.15 -21.45
N GLU A 74 -29.87 -2.96 -20.82
CA GLU A 74 -30.07 -4.40 -20.65
C GLU A 74 -29.38 -4.88 -19.35
N ASP A 75 -30.10 -5.59 -18.48
CA ASP A 75 -29.56 -6.22 -17.26
C ASP A 75 -28.67 -5.34 -16.36
N GLY A 76 -29.05 -4.08 -16.16
CA GLY A 76 -28.28 -3.13 -15.34
C GLY A 76 -27.11 -2.47 -16.06
N TYR A 77 -26.87 -2.80 -17.32
CA TYR A 77 -25.83 -2.23 -18.18
C TYR A 77 -26.44 -1.44 -19.35
N TYR A 78 -25.63 -0.57 -19.95
CA TYR A 78 -25.80 -0.12 -21.33
C TYR A 78 -24.94 -1.00 -22.22
N ARG A 79 -25.59 -1.77 -23.11
CA ARG A 79 -24.94 -2.54 -24.16
C ARG A 79 -24.76 -1.66 -25.39
N ILE A 80 -23.52 -1.49 -25.82
CA ILE A 80 -23.14 -0.76 -27.03
C ILE A 80 -22.69 -1.80 -28.06
N ASP A 81 -23.33 -1.77 -29.23
CA ASP A 81 -23.02 -2.71 -30.31
C ASP A 81 -21.55 -2.55 -30.74
N LYS A 82 -20.87 -3.68 -30.90
CA LYS A 82 -19.46 -3.71 -31.30
C LYS A 82 -19.17 -2.95 -32.60
N ALA A 83 -20.12 -2.88 -33.53
CA ALA A 83 -19.97 -2.16 -34.79
C ALA A 83 -19.81 -0.64 -34.57
N ILE A 84 -20.47 -0.08 -33.54
CA ILE A 84 -20.44 1.36 -33.27
C ILE A 84 -19.03 1.83 -32.86
N LEU A 85 -18.30 1.00 -32.13
CA LEU A 85 -16.96 1.33 -31.62
C LEU A 85 -15.82 0.61 -32.39
N GLU A 86 -16.18 -0.25 -33.35
CA GLU A 86 -15.30 -1.20 -34.05
C GLU A 86 -14.52 -2.11 -33.09
N LEU A 87 -15.25 -2.84 -32.23
CA LEU A 87 -14.70 -3.78 -31.24
C LEU A 87 -14.91 -5.25 -31.67
N LYS A 88 -14.20 -6.19 -31.03
CA LYS A 88 -14.42 -7.63 -31.24
C LYS A 88 -15.76 -8.11 -30.67
N HIS A 89 -16.15 -7.54 -29.53
CA HIS A 89 -17.35 -7.88 -28.76
C HIS A 89 -18.13 -6.63 -28.35
N ASP A 90 -19.41 -6.80 -28.02
CA ASP A 90 -20.25 -5.69 -27.51
C ASP A 90 -19.70 -5.17 -26.19
N LEU A 91 -19.76 -3.86 -26.00
CA LEU A 91 -19.29 -3.21 -24.77
C LEU A 91 -20.43 -3.11 -23.75
N LEU A 92 -20.16 -3.48 -22.49
CA LEU A 92 -21.10 -3.33 -21.38
C LEU A 92 -20.60 -2.27 -20.38
N LEU A 93 -21.42 -1.24 -20.16
CA LEU A 93 -21.13 -0.16 -19.19
C LEU A 93 -22.21 -0.09 -18.14
N ASP A 94 -21.83 -0.16 -16.86
CA ASP A 94 -22.76 -0.05 -15.74
C ASP A 94 -23.63 1.22 -15.84
N LYS A 95 -24.94 1.07 -15.68
CA LYS A 95 -25.89 2.19 -15.74
C LYS A 95 -25.64 3.24 -14.68
N ALA A 96 -25.01 2.91 -13.55
CA ALA A 96 -24.71 3.89 -12.51
C ALA A 96 -23.51 4.80 -12.87
N MET A 97 -22.63 4.39 -13.78
CA MET A 97 -21.44 5.16 -14.18
C MET A 97 -21.80 6.52 -14.80
N LYS A 98 -21.04 7.58 -14.51
CA LYS A 98 -21.14 8.84 -15.25
C LYS A 98 -20.58 8.67 -16.67
N LEU A 99 -21.45 8.73 -17.68
CA LEU A 99 -21.08 8.53 -19.09
C LEU A 99 -20.96 9.87 -19.80
N GLU A 100 -19.72 10.24 -20.14
CA GLU A 100 -19.36 11.44 -20.88
C GLU A 100 -18.46 11.06 -22.07
N PRO A 101 -18.31 11.91 -23.10
CA PRO A 101 -17.44 11.61 -24.25
C PRO A 101 -16.01 11.15 -23.88
N GLN A 102 -15.47 11.66 -22.77
CA GLN A 102 -14.12 11.35 -22.26
C GLN A 102 -13.97 9.90 -21.77
N VAL A 103 -15.07 9.20 -21.52
CA VAL A 103 -15.08 7.75 -21.23
C VAL A 103 -14.68 6.95 -22.45
N PHE A 104 -15.00 7.45 -23.64
CA PHE A 104 -14.79 6.77 -24.92
C PHE A 104 -13.61 7.34 -25.70
N VAL A 105 -13.39 8.65 -25.61
CA VAL A 105 -12.45 9.40 -26.46
C VAL A 105 -11.41 10.13 -25.62
N ALA A 106 -10.15 9.70 -25.75
CA ALA A 106 -9.00 10.38 -25.15
C ALA A 106 -8.43 11.49 -26.05
N ASN A 107 -7.36 12.16 -25.60
CA ASN A 107 -6.67 13.20 -26.36
C ASN A 107 -6.27 12.72 -27.77
N ARG A 108 -6.39 13.61 -28.77
CA ARG A 108 -6.17 13.31 -30.20
C ARG A 108 -7.15 12.29 -30.80
N ASP A 109 -8.38 12.25 -30.29
CA ASP A 109 -9.45 11.40 -30.79
C ASP A 109 -9.06 9.92 -30.79
N ILE A 110 -8.37 9.50 -29.73
CA ILE A 110 -8.02 8.10 -29.49
C ILE A 110 -9.25 7.42 -28.88
N SER A 111 -9.79 6.40 -29.56
CA SER A 111 -10.79 5.51 -29.00
C SER A 111 -10.17 4.68 -27.86
N ILE A 112 -10.63 4.91 -26.64
CA ILE A 112 -10.15 4.25 -25.42
C ILE A 112 -10.44 2.75 -25.50
N PHE A 113 -11.68 2.38 -25.80
CA PHE A 113 -12.09 0.98 -25.84
C PHE A 113 -11.43 0.20 -26.97
N ARG A 114 -11.21 0.83 -28.14
CA ARG A 114 -10.46 0.18 -29.23
C ARG A 114 -9.02 -0.11 -28.84
N LYS A 115 -8.38 0.79 -28.08
CA LYS A 115 -7.02 0.56 -27.56
C LYS A 115 -6.97 -0.55 -26.52
N VAL A 116 -8.04 -0.77 -25.76
CA VAL A 116 -8.14 -1.91 -24.84
C VAL A 116 -8.40 -3.21 -25.61
N ASP A 117 -9.35 -3.20 -26.55
CA ASP A 117 -9.73 -4.35 -27.40
C ASP A 117 -8.56 -4.86 -28.28
N GLU A 118 -7.63 -3.98 -28.68
CA GLU A 118 -6.38 -4.37 -29.35
C GLU A 118 -5.47 -5.27 -28.47
N LEU A 119 -5.62 -5.23 -27.14
CA LEU A 119 -4.74 -5.91 -26.18
C LEU A 119 -5.34 -7.18 -25.57
N ILE A 120 -6.65 -7.39 -25.72
CA ILE A 120 -7.40 -8.48 -25.09
C ILE A 120 -8.31 -9.15 -26.12
N ASP A 121 -8.79 -10.36 -25.85
CA ASP A 121 -9.74 -11.06 -26.72
C ASP A 121 -11.11 -11.25 -26.04
N GLU A 122 -11.26 -10.83 -24.79
CA GLU A 122 -12.48 -10.94 -24.00
C GLU A 122 -13.42 -9.74 -24.19
N GLN A 123 -14.69 -9.93 -23.80
CA GLN A 123 -15.67 -8.85 -23.76
C GLN A 123 -15.29 -7.80 -22.71
N ILE A 124 -15.31 -6.52 -23.10
CA ILE A 124 -15.07 -5.43 -22.16
C ILE A 124 -16.36 -5.14 -21.39
N ILE A 125 -16.28 -5.29 -20.06
CA ILE A 125 -17.36 -4.99 -19.11
C ILE A 125 -16.79 -4.02 -18.08
N VAL A 126 -17.48 -2.91 -17.80
CA VAL A 126 -17.01 -1.91 -16.84
C VAL A 126 -18.07 -1.61 -15.79
N GLY A 127 -17.68 -1.79 -14.52
CA GLY A 127 -18.54 -1.56 -13.36
C GLY A 127 -19.62 -2.62 -13.14
N GLY A 128 -20.50 -2.35 -12.17
CA GLY A 128 -21.56 -3.26 -11.74
C GLY A 128 -21.04 -4.47 -10.93
N GLU A 129 -21.88 -5.49 -10.80
CA GLU A 129 -21.62 -6.67 -9.94
C GLU A 129 -21.03 -7.87 -10.72
N ASN A 130 -20.81 -7.74 -12.03
CA ASN A 130 -20.25 -8.82 -12.84
C ASN A 130 -18.80 -9.12 -12.41
N GLU A 131 -18.49 -10.39 -12.11
CA GLU A 131 -17.18 -10.83 -11.64
C GLU A 131 -16.04 -10.55 -12.63
N ASN A 132 -16.35 -10.48 -13.93
CA ASN A 132 -15.39 -10.19 -15.00
C ASN A 132 -15.34 -8.70 -15.37
N ALA A 133 -16.06 -7.83 -14.67
CA ALA A 133 -16.04 -6.40 -14.92
C ALA A 133 -14.75 -5.75 -14.42
N ILE A 134 -14.24 -4.81 -15.21
CA ILE A 134 -13.22 -3.87 -14.74
C ILE A 134 -13.86 -3.01 -13.65
N PRO A 135 -13.34 -2.99 -12.41
CA PRO A 135 -13.87 -2.14 -11.35
C PRO A 135 -13.86 -0.67 -11.78
N LEU A 136 -14.92 0.07 -11.43
CA LEU A 136 -15.08 1.48 -11.83
C LEU A 136 -13.84 2.32 -11.48
N ILE A 137 -13.26 2.11 -10.30
CA ILE A 137 -12.06 2.80 -9.83
C ILE A 137 -10.85 2.54 -10.73
N ASP A 138 -10.63 1.28 -11.13
CA ASP A 138 -9.49 0.93 -11.98
C ASP A 138 -9.70 1.43 -13.42
N PHE A 139 -10.94 1.48 -13.90
CA PHE A 139 -11.26 2.07 -15.19
C PHE A 139 -11.10 3.61 -15.21
N GLU A 140 -11.52 4.29 -14.15
CA GLU A 140 -11.27 5.73 -13.97
C GLU A 140 -9.76 6.02 -13.94
N LEU A 141 -8.99 5.17 -13.25
CA LEU A 141 -7.53 5.25 -13.24
C LEU A 141 -6.95 5.08 -14.65
N LEU A 142 -7.45 4.11 -15.40
CA LEU A 142 -7.07 3.89 -16.79
C LEU A 142 -7.30 5.16 -17.62
N ILE A 143 -8.50 5.75 -17.59
CA ILE A 143 -8.81 7.02 -18.29
C ILE A 143 -7.82 8.12 -17.88
N GLN A 144 -7.56 8.28 -16.59
CA GLN A 144 -6.64 9.30 -16.06
C GLN A 144 -5.17 9.09 -16.48
N THR A 145 -4.79 7.87 -16.86
CA THR A 145 -3.41 7.53 -17.25
C THR A 145 -3.15 7.63 -18.76
N PHE A 146 -4.19 7.71 -19.61
CA PHE A 146 -4.03 7.81 -21.07
C PHE A 146 -3.11 8.99 -21.47
N PRO A 147 -2.10 8.81 -22.32
CA PRO A 147 -1.13 9.85 -22.66
C PRO A 147 -1.78 11.15 -23.15
N THR A 148 -1.31 12.29 -22.64
CA THR A 148 -1.75 13.59 -23.17
C THR A 148 -1.04 13.93 -24.48
N SER A 149 -1.57 14.90 -25.23
CA SER A 149 -0.87 15.43 -26.42
C SER A 149 0.54 15.93 -26.11
N SER A 150 0.73 16.54 -24.94
CA SER A 150 2.04 17.02 -24.47
C SER A 150 2.97 15.84 -24.17
N GLU A 151 2.47 14.79 -23.50
CA GLU A 151 3.24 13.59 -23.18
C GLU A 151 3.72 12.88 -24.45
N LEU A 152 2.82 12.66 -25.42
CA LEU A 152 3.16 12.06 -26.72
C LEU A 152 4.20 12.89 -27.48
N THR A 153 4.11 14.22 -27.37
CA THR A 153 5.08 15.14 -27.98
C THR A 153 6.45 15.05 -27.31
N HIS A 154 6.49 15.01 -25.98
CA HIS A 154 7.72 14.81 -25.22
C HIS A 154 8.35 13.45 -25.52
N TYR A 155 7.55 12.40 -25.60
CA TYR A 155 8.00 11.05 -25.95
C TYR A 155 8.65 11.02 -27.34
N ALA A 156 7.96 11.56 -28.35
CA ALA A 156 8.48 11.63 -29.72
C ALA A 156 9.81 12.42 -29.77
N ARG A 157 9.88 13.58 -29.12
CA ARG A 157 11.10 14.40 -29.05
C ARG A 157 12.25 13.68 -28.34
N SER A 158 11.98 12.98 -27.24
CA SER A 158 12.98 12.20 -26.52
C SER A 158 13.53 11.07 -27.39
N ARG A 159 12.66 10.35 -28.12
CA ARG A 159 13.09 9.29 -29.05
C ARG A 159 13.99 9.82 -30.16
N ILE A 160 13.63 10.95 -30.78
CA ILE A 160 14.44 11.60 -31.83
C ILE A 160 15.78 12.07 -31.25
N SER A 161 15.77 12.76 -30.11
CA SER A 161 16.99 13.28 -29.46
C SER A 161 17.97 12.15 -29.14
N ARG A 162 17.48 11.00 -28.67
CA ARG A 162 18.32 9.83 -28.37
C ARG A 162 19.07 9.30 -29.58
N VAL A 163 18.43 9.29 -30.76
CA VAL A 163 19.07 8.83 -32.01
C VAL A 163 20.10 9.84 -32.51
N LEU A 164 19.82 11.14 -32.33
CA LEU A 164 20.67 12.21 -32.86
C LEU A 164 21.82 12.62 -31.91
N LYS A 165 21.80 12.18 -30.65
CA LYS A 165 22.70 12.61 -29.57
C LYS A 165 24.19 12.45 -29.92
N ASP A 166 24.53 11.41 -30.65
CA ASP A 166 25.92 11.10 -31.03
C ASP A 166 26.39 11.89 -32.26
N TYR A 167 25.47 12.53 -32.98
CA TYR A 167 25.75 13.28 -34.22
C TYR A 167 25.81 14.79 -34.01
N PHE A 168 25.05 15.33 -33.05
CA PHE A 168 24.92 16.78 -32.85
C PHE A 168 25.08 17.18 -31.38
N GLY A 169 26.08 18.00 -31.07
CA GLY A 169 26.36 18.48 -29.71
C GLY A 169 25.41 19.58 -29.18
N THR A 170 24.48 20.07 -29.99
CA THR A 170 23.56 21.18 -29.65
C THR A 170 22.13 20.74 -29.37
N LEU A 171 21.89 19.44 -29.16
CA LEU A 171 20.54 18.92 -28.94
C LEU A 171 19.95 19.36 -27.60
N SER A 172 18.66 19.69 -27.64
CA SER A 172 17.90 20.04 -26.44
C SER A 172 17.72 18.81 -25.53
N ASP A 173 17.67 19.04 -24.21
CA ASP A 173 17.35 18.02 -23.20
C ASP A 173 15.87 17.60 -23.25
N ALA A 174 15.52 16.83 -24.27
CA ALA A 174 14.17 16.31 -24.46
C ALA A 174 13.83 15.17 -23.48
N GLU A 175 14.86 14.43 -23.03
CA GLU A 175 14.72 13.32 -22.09
C GLU A 175 14.40 13.82 -20.67
N GLY A 176 15.15 14.82 -20.17
CA GLY A 176 14.85 15.46 -18.89
C GLY A 176 13.48 16.12 -18.86
N LYS A 177 13.04 16.72 -19.97
CA LYS A 177 11.67 17.28 -20.11
C LYS A 177 10.57 16.22 -20.02
N LEU A 178 10.74 15.06 -20.67
CA LEU A 178 9.78 13.95 -20.58
C LEU A 178 9.74 13.40 -19.15
N ASN A 179 10.89 13.14 -18.54
CA ASN A 179 10.98 12.59 -17.19
C ASN A 179 10.34 13.53 -16.16
N SER A 180 10.60 14.84 -16.26
CA SER A 180 9.97 15.85 -15.40
C SER A 180 8.45 15.90 -15.56
N TYR A 181 7.95 15.74 -16.78
CA TYR A 181 6.51 15.69 -17.05
C TYR A 181 5.85 14.44 -16.44
N LEU A 182 6.43 13.26 -16.66
CA LEU A 182 5.93 11.99 -16.12
C LEU A 182 5.97 11.96 -14.58
N ALA A 183 7.01 12.51 -13.96
CA ALA A 183 7.13 12.60 -12.50
C ALA A 183 6.01 13.41 -11.86
N LYS A 184 5.61 14.54 -12.48
CA LYS A 184 4.46 15.33 -12.02
C LYS A 184 3.14 14.56 -12.13
N ARG A 185 2.98 13.73 -13.16
CA ARG A 185 1.75 12.97 -13.40
C ARG A 185 1.61 11.73 -12.52
N LYS A 186 2.69 10.99 -12.27
CA LYS A 186 2.68 9.82 -11.35
C LYS A 186 2.18 10.17 -9.95
N ARG A 187 2.39 11.41 -9.47
CA ARG A 187 1.86 11.87 -8.17
C ARG A 187 0.33 11.85 -8.08
N LEU A 188 -0.41 12.03 -9.18
CA LEU A 188 -1.88 12.09 -9.18
C LEU A 188 -2.54 10.71 -9.05
N VAL A 189 -1.87 9.67 -9.58
CA VAL A 189 -2.36 8.28 -9.66
C VAL A 189 -2.05 7.50 -8.37
N ALA A 190 -0.97 7.84 -7.67
CA ALA A 190 -0.54 7.16 -6.45
C ALA A 190 -1.39 7.51 -5.20
N THR A 191 -2.09 8.63 -5.21
CA THR A 191 -2.81 9.15 -4.03
C THR A 191 -3.99 8.28 -3.60
N SER A 192 -4.61 7.53 -4.52
CA SER A 192 -5.82 6.75 -4.23
C SER A 192 -5.55 5.38 -3.57
N ARG A 193 -4.46 4.69 -3.94
CA ARG A 193 -4.08 3.40 -3.32
C ARG A 193 -3.29 3.56 -2.02
N ASN A 194 -2.52 4.64 -1.90
CA ASN A 194 -1.72 4.89 -0.71
C ASN A 194 -2.58 5.21 0.53
N SER A 195 -3.70 5.92 0.36
CA SER A 195 -4.54 6.34 1.49
C SER A 195 -5.17 5.18 2.27
N ILE A 196 -5.54 4.09 1.60
CA ILE A 196 -6.12 2.90 2.25
C ILE A 196 -5.07 2.19 3.10
N LEU A 197 -3.88 1.94 2.53
CA LEU A 197 -2.79 1.25 3.23
C LEU A 197 -2.23 2.09 4.37
N GLU A 198 -2.07 3.41 4.17
CA GLU A 198 -1.62 4.35 5.19
C GLU A 198 -2.60 4.41 6.38
N ASN A 199 -3.90 4.43 6.12
CA ASN A 199 -4.92 4.40 7.18
C ASN A 199 -4.91 3.07 7.94
N PHE A 200 -4.74 1.94 7.24
CA PHE A 200 -4.67 0.63 7.89
C PHE A 200 -3.45 0.53 8.83
N GLU A 201 -2.27 0.99 8.37
CA GLU A 201 -1.05 0.94 9.20
C GLU A 201 -1.19 1.84 10.44
N ILE A 202 -1.78 3.04 10.31
CA ILE A 202 -2.08 3.90 11.47
C ILE A 202 -3.01 3.19 12.45
N GLN A 203 -4.12 2.61 11.97
CA GLN A 203 -5.09 1.91 12.81
C GLN A 203 -4.46 0.73 13.57
N LYS A 204 -3.57 -0.02 12.91
CA LYS A 204 -2.79 -1.09 13.53
C LYS A 204 -1.95 -0.57 14.70
N PHE A 205 -1.18 0.51 14.51
CA PHE A 205 -0.36 1.08 15.59
C PHE A 205 -1.21 1.69 16.72
N GLU A 206 -2.34 2.32 16.41
CA GLU A 206 -3.30 2.83 17.40
C GLU A 206 -3.91 1.71 18.23
N TYR A 207 -4.29 0.60 17.59
CA TYR A 207 -4.78 -0.59 18.29
C TYR A 207 -3.73 -1.16 19.24
N ILE A 208 -2.49 -1.35 18.77
CA ILE A 208 -1.39 -1.87 19.61
C ILE A 208 -1.12 -0.94 20.81
N HIS A 209 -1.10 0.37 20.59
CA HIS A 209 -0.92 1.36 21.66
C HIS A 209 -2.06 1.27 22.69
N SER A 210 -3.31 1.25 22.22
CA SER A 210 -4.49 1.18 23.10
C SER A 210 -4.54 -0.12 23.91
N GLU A 211 -4.25 -1.26 23.29
CA GLU A 211 -4.20 -2.56 23.97
C GLU A 211 -3.09 -2.58 25.02
N LEU A 212 -1.88 -2.10 24.69
CA LEU A 212 -0.77 -2.04 25.63
C LEU A 212 -1.08 -1.12 26.82
N GLU A 213 -1.67 0.04 26.56
CA GLU A 213 -2.08 0.98 27.60
C GLU A 213 -3.16 0.38 28.52
N GLY A 214 -4.14 -0.32 27.92
CA GLY A 214 -5.19 -1.05 28.65
C GLY A 214 -4.61 -2.16 29.53
N MET A 215 -3.71 -2.99 28.99
CA MET A 215 -3.01 -4.04 29.72
C MET A 215 -2.26 -3.48 30.94
N LEU A 216 -1.55 -2.35 30.78
CA LEU A 216 -0.79 -1.73 31.86
C LEU A 216 -1.66 -1.18 32.99
N LYS A 217 -2.90 -0.75 32.70
CA LYS A 217 -3.86 -0.26 33.72
C LYS A 217 -4.32 -1.37 34.66
N VAL A 218 -4.36 -2.62 34.18
CA VAL A 218 -4.79 -3.80 34.95
C VAL A 218 -3.69 -4.86 35.05
N ALA A 219 -2.42 -4.45 35.05
CA ALA A 219 -1.28 -5.36 35.03
C ALA A 219 -1.32 -6.42 36.14
N ASP A 220 -1.83 -6.07 37.33
CA ASP A 220 -1.95 -6.98 38.46
C ASP A 220 -2.91 -8.15 38.23
N SER A 221 -3.87 -8.00 37.30
CA SER A 221 -4.82 -9.05 36.93
C SER A 221 -4.20 -10.16 36.08
N TYR A 222 -3.03 -9.92 35.48
CA TYR A 222 -2.35 -10.90 34.65
C TYR A 222 -1.38 -11.77 35.47
N THR A 223 -1.31 -13.05 35.09
CA THR A 223 -0.15 -13.89 35.43
C THR A 223 1.03 -13.52 34.53
N GLU A 224 2.25 -13.88 34.94
CA GLU A 224 3.46 -13.70 34.13
C GLU A 224 3.30 -14.30 32.73
N LYS A 225 2.83 -15.56 32.67
CA LYS A 225 2.65 -16.29 31.42
C LYS A 225 1.64 -15.60 30.49
N SER A 226 0.45 -15.29 31.00
CA SER A 226 -0.59 -14.60 30.21
C SER A 226 -0.16 -13.20 29.75
N TRP A 227 0.71 -12.55 30.53
CA TRP A 227 1.28 -11.25 30.15
C TRP A 227 2.26 -11.41 28.99
N GLN A 228 3.17 -12.39 29.07
CA GLN A 228 4.11 -12.70 28.00
C GLN A 228 3.40 -13.05 26.70
N GLU A 229 2.42 -13.96 26.73
CA GLU A 229 1.63 -14.38 25.55
C GLU A 229 1.04 -13.15 24.81
N LYS A 230 0.30 -12.29 25.53
CA LYS A 230 -0.32 -11.09 24.95
C LYS A 230 0.70 -10.07 24.43
N ILE A 231 1.77 -9.83 25.17
CA ILE A 231 2.80 -8.86 24.77
C ILE A 231 3.51 -9.33 23.50
N LEU A 232 3.77 -10.64 23.34
CA LEU A 232 4.45 -11.16 22.17
C LEU A 232 3.63 -10.98 20.89
N GLU A 233 2.32 -11.20 20.94
CA GLU A 233 1.42 -10.90 19.82
C GLU A 233 1.57 -9.44 19.37
N LEU A 234 1.55 -8.50 20.32
CA LEU A 234 1.74 -7.08 20.03
C LEU A 234 3.14 -6.78 19.47
N LEU A 235 4.19 -7.38 20.04
CA LEU A 235 5.58 -7.13 19.63
C LEU A 235 5.85 -7.61 18.21
N LEU A 236 5.28 -8.73 17.76
CA LEU A 236 5.43 -9.18 16.37
C LEU A 236 4.84 -8.18 15.38
N PHE A 237 3.76 -7.49 15.72
CA PHE A 237 3.20 -6.43 14.89
C PHE A 237 4.09 -5.17 14.81
N VAL A 238 4.79 -4.86 15.91
CA VAL A 238 5.69 -3.70 16.01
C VAL A 238 7.05 -3.96 15.38
N PHE A 239 7.55 -5.19 15.48
CA PHE A 239 8.85 -5.62 14.98
C PHE A 239 8.67 -6.61 13.81
N PRO A 240 8.25 -6.14 12.62
CA PRO A 240 7.85 -7.00 11.50
C PRO A 240 8.99 -7.83 10.91
N LYS A 241 10.24 -7.61 11.36
CA LYS A 241 11.36 -8.48 10.98
C LYS A 241 11.23 -9.90 11.56
N TYR A 242 10.55 -10.04 12.70
CA TYR A 242 10.34 -11.34 13.34
C TYR A 242 9.07 -12.00 12.82
N ILE A 243 9.19 -13.28 12.45
CA ILE A 243 8.11 -14.03 11.81
C ILE A 243 7.60 -15.19 12.67
N ALA A 244 8.37 -15.59 13.69
CA ALA A 244 8.01 -16.66 14.60
C ALA A 244 8.61 -16.44 15.99
N VAL A 245 7.90 -16.98 17.00
CA VAL A 245 8.35 -17.04 18.39
C VAL A 245 8.38 -18.51 18.78
N LEU A 246 9.56 -18.99 19.18
CA LEU A 246 9.75 -20.34 19.68
C LEU A 246 9.80 -20.30 21.21
N GLU A 247 8.80 -20.87 21.85
CA GLU A 247 8.75 -20.95 23.32
C GLU A 247 9.60 -22.09 23.88
N ASN A 248 10.20 -21.89 25.05
CA ASN A 248 10.91 -22.91 25.82
C ASN A 248 11.96 -23.69 25.01
N VAL A 249 12.83 -22.97 24.29
CA VAL A 249 13.85 -23.56 23.42
C VAL A 249 14.98 -24.14 24.25
N HIS A 250 15.19 -25.43 24.09
CA HIS A 250 16.32 -26.14 24.69
C HIS A 250 17.66 -25.68 24.10
N ILE A 251 18.61 -25.29 24.97
CA ILE A 251 20.00 -25.00 24.60
C ILE A 251 20.99 -25.73 25.51
N LYS A 252 22.22 -25.92 25.01
CA LYS A 252 23.31 -26.56 25.74
C LYS A 252 24.25 -25.55 26.39
N ASP A 253 24.48 -25.75 27.68
CA ASP A 253 25.49 -25.05 28.48
C ASP A 253 26.68 -25.97 28.73
N PHE A 254 27.80 -25.63 28.08
CA PHE A 254 29.06 -26.37 28.17
C PHE A 254 30.00 -25.87 29.28
N TYR A 255 29.62 -24.82 30.02
CA TYR A 255 30.54 -24.04 30.85
C TYR A 255 30.20 -24.03 32.33
N SER A 256 28.92 -24.10 32.72
CA SER A 256 28.55 -23.97 34.14
C SER A 256 29.00 -25.14 35.02
N LYS A 257 29.25 -26.32 34.44
CA LYS A 257 29.72 -27.51 35.17
C LYS A 257 30.85 -28.18 34.39
N THR A 258 32.05 -28.18 34.96
CA THR A 258 33.23 -28.82 34.34
C THR A 258 32.95 -30.29 34.04
N GLY A 259 33.16 -30.70 32.78
CA GLY A 259 32.97 -32.08 32.34
C GLY A 259 31.50 -32.52 32.16
N LYS A 260 30.52 -31.62 32.32
CA LYS A 260 29.10 -31.94 32.14
C LYS A 260 28.36 -30.88 31.32
N VAL A 261 27.76 -31.31 30.21
CA VAL A 261 26.79 -30.50 29.47
C VAL A 261 25.53 -30.36 30.32
N THR A 262 25.08 -29.12 30.51
CA THR A 262 23.88 -28.79 31.27
C THR A 262 22.82 -28.26 30.33
N ASP A 263 21.58 -28.70 30.53
CA ASP A 263 20.45 -28.20 29.77
C ASP A 263 20.00 -26.83 30.31
N ARG A 264 19.71 -25.92 29.38
CA ARG A 264 19.11 -24.62 29.63
C ARG A 264 17.92 -24.45 28.70
N TYR A 265 17.05 -23.53 29.06
CA TYR A 265 15.84 -23.25 28.30
C TYR A 265 15.69 -21.75 28.15
N ILE A 266 15.59 -21.29 26.91
CA ILE A 266 15.25 -19.92 26.58
C ILE A 266 13.73 -19.85 26.53
N ASP A 267 13.12 -19.03 27.37
CA ASP A 267 11.66 -18.94 27.45
C ASP A 267 11.09 -18.49 26.12
N LEU A 268 11.68 -17.48 25.50
CA LEU A 268 11.20 -16.89 24.25
C LEU A 268 12.37 -16.61 23.30
N MET A 269 12.37 -17.32 22.18
CA MET A 269 13.31 -17.14 21.09
C MET A 269 12.60 -16.56 19.87
N LEU A 270 13.15 -15.52 19.27
CA LEU A 270 12.61 -14.86 18.10
C LEU A 270 13.34 -15.36 16.85
N VAL A 271 12.59 -15.62 15.77
CA VAL A 271 13.16 -15.97 14.46
C VAL A 271 12.80 -14.87 13.48
N ASP A 272 13.82 -14.27 12.86
CA ASP A 272 13.62 -13.26 11.83
C ASP A 272 13.34 -13.87 10.45
N ALA A 273 12.89 -13.05 9.51
CA ALA A 273 12.55 -13.48 8.15
C ALA A 273 13.72 -14.12 7.37
N ASN A 274 14.96 -13.95 7.82
CA ASN A 274 16.16 -14.55 7.23
C ASN A 274 16.65 -15.78 7.99
N GLY A 275 15.90 -16.23 9.01
CA GLY A 275 16.21 -17.35 9.87
C GLY A 275 17.20 -17.03 11.00
N ASN A 276 17.55 -15.76 11.22
CA ASN A 276 18.41 -15.42 12.35
C ASN A 276 17.63 -15.55 13.67
N ILE A 277 18.32 -16.08 14.68
CA ILE A 277 17.80 -16.25 16.02
C ILE A 277 18.18 -15.03 16.87
N ASP A 278 17.18 -14.41 17.49
CA ASP A 278 17.32 -13.45 18.59
C ASP A 278 16.58 -14.00 19.83
N ILE A 279 16.74 -13.36 20.99
CA ILE A 279 16.01 -13.74 22.21
C ILE A 279 15.23 -12.55 22.77
N ILE A 280 14.14 -12.83 23.47
CA ILE A 280 13.44 -11.81 24.21
C ILE A 280 13.15 -12.26 25.64
N GLU A 281 13.44 -11.38 26.60
CA GLU A 281 13.10 -11.56 28.01
C GLU A 281 12.00 -10.55 28.36
N VAL A 282 10.78 -11.03 28.58
CA VAL A 282 9.63 -10.19 28.95
C VAL A 282 9.28 -10.46 30.41
N LYS A 283 9.22 -9.40 31.22
CA LYS A 283 8.76 -9.47 32.61
C LYS A 283 7.49 -8.65 32.80
N LYS A 284 6.47 -9.20 33.46
CA LYS A 284 5.29 -8.43 33.89
C LYS A 284 5.76 -7.20 34.68
N PRO A 285 5.21 -6.00 34.40
CA PRO A 285 5.63 -4.79 35.09
C PRO A 285 5.23 -4.82 36.56
N PHE A 286 6.14 -4.38 37.43
CA PHE A 286 5.86 -4.04 38.82
C PHE A 286 6.67 -2.82 39.24
N ALA A 287 6.18 -2.13 40.27
CA ALA A 287 6.79 -0.89 40.74
C ALA A 287 8.22 -1.13 41.25
N ASN A 288 9.11 -0.17 41.00
CA ASN A 288 10.50 -0.19 41.50
C ASN A 288 11.32 -1.42 41.05
N ALA A 289 11.08 -1.96 39.85
CA ALA A 289 11.84 -3.10 39.32
C ALA A 289 13.24 -2.71 38.78
N LEU A 290 13.40 -1.48 38.30
CA LEU A 290 14.52 -1.10 37.44
C LEU A 290 15.72 -0.55 38.21
N LEU A 291 15.51 0.52 39.00
CA LEU A 291 16.58 1.28 39.65
C LEU A 291 16.40 1.37 41.17
N SER A 292 17.52 1.51 41.89
CA SER A 292 17.52 1.71 43.34
C SER A 292 16.72 2.96 43.73
N ARG A 293 15.99 2.90 44.85
CA ARG A 293 15.27 4.08 45.38
C ARG A 293 16.24 5.12 45.92
N ASN A 294 17.21 4.65 46.70
CA ASN A 294 18.28 5.49 47.24
C ASN A 294 19.47 5.51 46.29
N LYS A 295 20.20 6.62 46.32
CA LYS A 295 21.45 6.76 45.59
C LYS A 295 22.58 6.05 46.31
N TYR A 296 23.49 5.46 45.55
CA TYR A 296 24.79 5.02 46.01
C TYR A 296 25.86 5.90 45.37
N ARG A 297 26.58 6.68 46.18
CA ARG A 297 27.56 7.67 45.70
C ARG A 297 26.98 8.53 44.56
N ASP A 298 25.84 9.16 44.85
CA ASP A 298 25.09 10.03 43.95
C ASP A 298 24.46 9.40 42.69
N ASN A 299 24.53 8.08 42.54
CA ASN A 299 23.97 7.38 41.37
C ASN A 299 22.83 6.42 41.75
N HIS A 300 21.82 6.31 40.89
CA HIS A 300 20.86 5.21 40.93
C HIS A 300 21.46 3.98 40.25
N THR A 301 21.32 2.82 40.89
CA THR A 301 21.94 1.56 40.43
C THR A 301 20.90 0.56 39.94
N PRO A 302 21.22 -0.33 38.98
CA PRO A 302 20.34 -1.40 38.56
C PRO A 302 19.91 -2.26 39.76
N ARG A 303 18.61 -2.56 39.85
CA ARG A 303 18.10 -3.53 40.81
C ARG A 303 18.29 -4.96 40.31
N THR A 304 18.09 -5.92 41.22
CA THR A 304 18.23 -7.36 40.97
C THR A 304 17.47 -7.83 39.74
N GLU A 305 16.31 -7.27 39.46
CA GLU A 305 15.43 -7.69 38.37
C GLU A 305 15.99 -7.27 37.01
N LEU A 306 16.40 -6.01 36.87
CA LEU A 306 17.11 -5.52 35.68
C LEU A 306 18.47 -6.22 35.52
N ALA A 307 19.26 -6.29 36.59
CA ALA A 307 20.58 -6.93 36.55
C ALA A 307 20.48 -8.43 36.23
N GLY A 308 19.48 -9.11 36.79
CA GLY A 308 19.20 -10.53 36.58
C GLY A 308 18.76 -10.81 35.15
N SER A 309 17.83 -10.01 34.61
CA SER A 309 17.37 -10.14 33.22
C SER A 309 18.51 -9.90 32.23
N VAL A 310 19.35 -8.90 32.46
CA VAL A 310 20.56 -8.66 31.64
C VAL A 310 21.52 -9.85 31.70
N MET A 311 21.85 -10.32 32.91
CA MET A 311 22.74 -11.48 33.09
C MET A 311 22.18 -12.75 32.43
N GLN A 312 20.87 -12.97 32.51
CA GLN A 312 20.19 -14.10 31.88
C GLN A 312 20.29 -14.03 30.36
N ALA A 313 19.96 -12.87 29.77
CA ALA A 313 20.11 -12.63 28.35
C ALA A 313 21.56 -12.82 27.89
N GLU A 314 22.55 -12.24 28.58
CA GLU A 314 23.97 -12.40 28.27
C GLU A 314 24.40 -13.87 28.25
N LYS A 315 23.96 -14.67 29.25
CA LYS A 315 24.25 -16.10 29.28
C LYS A 315 23.63 -16.86 28.13
N TYR A 316 22.39 -16.56 27.76
CA TYR A 316 21.73 -17.19 26.61
C TYR A 316 22.44 -16.86 25.30
N LEU A 317 22.77 -15.59 25.06
CA LEU A 317 23.56 -15.18 23.90
C LEU A 317 24.93 -15.88 23.88
N PHE A 318 25.59 -15.98 25.02
CA PHE A 318 26.87 -16.68 25.15
C PHE A 318 26.73 -18.17 24.78
N HIS A 319 25.75 -18.87 25.35
CA HIS A 319 25.54 -20.30 25.09
C HIS A 319 25.15 -20.59 23.64
N LEU A 320 24.28 -19.76 23.04
CA LEU A 320 23.93 -19.86 21.62
C LEU A 320 25.19 -19.74 20.75
N ASN A 321 25.95 -18.66 20.92
CA ASN A 321 27.18 -18.43 20.15
C ASN A 321 28.21 -19.56 20.31
N LYS A 322 28.30 -20.15 21.51
CA LYS A 322 29.20 -21.29 21.74
C LYS A 322 28.70 -22.60 21.15
N TRP A 323 27.40 -22.76 20.99
CA TRP A 323 26.81 -23.96 20.41
C TRP A 323 26.90 -23.96 18.87
N GLY A 324 26.74 -22.78 18.25
CA GLY A 324 26.94 -22.56 16.82
C GLY A 324 26.09 -23.48 15.92
N GLN A 325 26.67 -23.92 14.81
CA GLN A 325 25.98 -24.75 13.79
C GLN A 325 25.36 -26.04 14.34
N ALA A 326 25.98 -26.64 15.37
CA ALA A 326 25.40 -27.82 16.01
C ALA A 326 24.08 -27.49 16.71
N GLY A 327 23.97 -26.29 17.28
CA GLY A 327 22.74 -25.77 17.88
C GLY A 327 21.69 -25.40 16.85
N GLU A 328 22.08 -24.71 15.78
CA GLU A 328 21.18 -24.38 14.66
C GLU A 328 20.43 -25.61 14.16
N ARG A 329 21.16 -26.70 13.85
CA ARG A 329 20.57 -27.94 13.37
C ARG A 329 19.68 -28.61 14.42
N GLU A 330 20.10 -28.65 15.67
CA GLU A 330 19.32 -29.33 16.72
C GLU A 330 18.03 -28.57 17.06
N ILE A 331 18.07 -27.23 17.07
CA ILE A 331 16.88 -26.39 17.25
C ILE A 331 15.95 -26.59 16.05
N TYR A 332 16.47 -26.53 14.82
CA TYR A 332 15.67 -26.71 13.61
C TYR A 332 14.95 -28.06 13.60
N GLU A 333 15.64 -29.17 13.84
CA GLU A 333 15.00 -30.49 13.82
C GLU A 333 13.86 -30.64 14.83
N LYS A 334 13.96 -29.97 15.98
CA LYS A 334 12.92 -30.00 17.02
C LYS A 334 11.75 -29.06 16.73
N ARG A 335 11.98 -27.99 15.95
CA ARG A 335 11.05 -26.84 15.83
C ARG A 335 10.60 -26.54 14.39
N LYS A 336 11.03 -27.33 13.40
CA LYS A 336 10.72 -27.11 11.97
C LYS A 336 9.24 -27.01 11.64
N SER A 337 8.34 -27.62 12.42
CA SER A 337 6.89 -27.51 12.23
C SER A 337 6.32 -26.13 12.57
N GLU A 338 7.07 -25.29 13.29
CA GLU A 338 6.70 -23.92 13.66
C GLU A 338 7.28 -22.88 12.69
N LEU A 339 7.99 -23.32 11.64
CA LEU A 339 8.75 -22.47 10.72
C LEU A 339 8.32 -22.71 9.26
N PRO A 340 8.51 -21.73 8.37
CA PRO A 340 8.31 -21.93 6.94
C PRO A 340 9.18 -23.07 6.37
N ASP A 341 8.63 -23.79 5.39
CA ASP A 341 9.35 -24.87 4.71
C ASP A 341 10.67 -24.38 4.11
N GLY A 342 11.74 -25.14 4.35
CA GLY A 342 13.08 -24.84 3.84
C GLY A 342 13.81 -23.69 4.55
N MET A 343 13.27 -23.12 5.63
CA MET A 343 13.96 -22.10 6.41
C MET A 343 15.18 -22.67 7.15
N GLU A 344 16.33 -22.01 7.02
CA GLU A 344 17.54 -22.34 7.77
C GLU A 344 17.71 -21.43 8.99
N LEU A 345 17.83 -22.01 10.18
CA LEU A 345 18.10 -21.25 11.40
C LEU A 345 19.58 -20.89 11.51
N LYS A 346 19.85 -19.66 11.96
CA LYS A 346 21.21 -19.10 12.07
C LYS A 346 21.43 -18.44 13.42
N ILE A 347 22.49 -18.86 14.11
CA ILE A 347 23.03 -18.20 15.30
C ILE A 347 24.13 -17.25 14.83
N THR A 348 23.74 -16.15 14.19
CA THR A 348 24.67 -15.14 13.66
C THR A 348 24.64 -13.90 14.55
N ASN A 349 25.52 -13.86 15.56
CA ASN A 349 25.58 -12.76 16.53
C ASN A 349 24.18 -12.38 17.09
N PRO A 350 23.50 -13.34 17.74
CA PRO A 350 22.15 -13.15 18.26
C PRO A 350 22.10 -11.94 19.19
N LYS A 351 20.98 -11.21 19.15
CA LYS A 351 20.70 -10.09 20.04
C LYS A 351 19.61 -10.47 21.03
N ALA A 352 19.60 -9.75 22.14
CA ALA A 352 18.54 -9.86 23.13
C ALA A 352 17.71 -8.59 23.17
N MET A 353 16.42 -8.76 23.38
CA MET A 353 15.51 -7.70 23.79
C MET A 353 15.06 -7.99 25.21
N ILE A 354 15.02 -6.98 26.07
CA ILE A 354 14.50 -7.11 27.42
C ILE A 354 13.40 -6.07 27.60
N LEU A 355 12.19 -6.53 27.89
CA LEU A 355 11.04 -5.68 28.16
C LEU A 355 10.62 -5.87 29.62
N LEU A 356 10.99 -4.90 30.46
CA LEU A 356 10.69 -4.97 31.89
C LEU A 356 10.41 -3.60 32.50
N GLY A 357 9.59 -3.61 33.55
CA GLY A 357 9.40 -2.45 34.42
C GLY A 357 8.74 -1.24 33.77
N ARG A 358 8.50 -0.24 34.61
CA ARG A 358 7.90 1.04 34.25
C ARG A 358 8.84 2.17 34.62
N ASP A 359 8.85 3.21 33.81
CA ASP A 359 9.63 4.44 34.05
C ASP A 359 8.77 5.71 34.11
N ASN A 360 7.44 5.53 34.15
CA ASN A 360 6.49 6.62 34.30
C ASN A 360 6.71 7.47 35.57
N ASP A 361 7.26 6.88 36.63
CA ASP A 361 7.55 7.53 37.91
C ASP A 361 9.03 7.97 38.09
N PHE A 362 9.87 7.81 37.07
CA PHE A 362 11.29 8.16 37.18
C PHE A 362 11.50 9.68 37.29
N SER A 363 12.35 10.07 38.25
CA SER A 363 12.94 11.40 38.32
C SER A 363 13.86 11.67 37.13
N GLY A 364 14.21 12.95 36.90
CA GLY A 364 15.16 13.32 35.84
C GLY A 364 16.52 12.61 35.99
N GLU A 365 17.00 12.44 37.22
CA GLU A 365 18.25 11.73 37.50
C GLU A 365 18.13 10.22 37.25
N GLN A 366 17.01 9.60 37.65
CA GLN A 366 16.77 8.18 37.36
C GLN A 366 16.69 7.91 35.85
N ARG A 367 16.05 8.81 35.08
CA ARG A 367 16.02 8.71 33.61
C ARG A 367 17.42 8.79 33.00
N PHE A 368 18.24 9.72 33.50
CA PHE A 368 19.62 9.88 33.04
C PHE A 368 20.48 8.64 33.34
N ASP A 369 20.44 8.14 34.57
CA ASP A 369 21.19 6.95 34.97
C ASP A 369 20.71 5.70 34.20
N PHE A 370 19.40 5.54 34.01
CA PHE A 370 18.84 4.46 33.21
C PHE A 370 19.32 4.48 31.77
N GLU A 371 19.38 5.65 31.15
CA GLU A 371 19.89 5.79 29.77
C GLU A 371 21.36 5.37 29.65
N ILE A 372 22.20 5.71 30.63
CA ILE A 372 23.59 5.24 30.68
C ILE A 372 23.64 3.72 30.74
N ILE A 373 22.81 3.11 31.59
CA ILE A 373 22.72 1.65 31.73
C ILE A 373 22.27 1.01 30.41
N ARG A 374 21.25 1.53 29.73
CA ARG A 374 20.79 1.01 28.43
C ARG A 374 21.92 1.04 27.40
N ARG A 375 22.58 2.18 27.27
CA ARG A 375 23.67 2.38 26.28
C ARG A 375 24.86 1.46 26.51
N LYS A 376 25.12 1.07 27.76
CA LYS A 376 26.18 0.10 28.08
C LYS A 376 25.99 -1.24 27.37
N TYR A 377 24.75 -1.69 27.18
CA TYR A 377 24.45 -3.00 26.59
C TYR A 377 23.96 -2.96 25.13
N ALA A 378 23.70 -1.76 24.58
CA ALA A 378 22.99 -1.54 23.31
C ALA A 378 23.56 -2.29 22.08
N ASN A 379 24.83 -2.70 22.09
CA ASN A 379 25.41 -3.50 21.01
C ASN A 379 24.79 -4.91 20.89
N MET A 380 24.40 -5.51 22.02
CA MET A 380 23.93 -6.89 22.11
C MET A 380 22.53 -7.02 22.73
N ILE A 381 22.15 -6.07 23.59
CA ILE A 381 20.91 -6.12 24.37
C ILE A 381 20.19 -4.77 24.27
N ASP A 382 18.96 -4.78 23.77
CA ASP A 382 18.05 -3.64 23.85
C ASP A 382 17.19 -3.77 25.11
N VAL A 383 17.32 -2.81 26.03
CA VAL A 383 16.55 -2.78 27.27
C VAL A 383 15.46 -1.71 27.15
N MET A 384 14.21 -2.13 27.19
CA MET A 384 13.04 -1.27 27.07
C MET A 384 12.13 -1.41 28.29
N THR A 385 11.48 -0.30 28.64
CA THR A 385 10.37 -0.29 29.60
C THR A 385 9.06 -0.28 28.83
N TYR A 386 7.95 -0.64 29.48
CA TYR A 386 6.64 -0.58 28.83
C TYR A 386 6.24 0.85 28.46
N ASP A 387 6.61 1.83 29.27
CA ASP A 387 6.34 3.23 28.97
C ASP A 387 7.26 3.74 27.84
N ASP A 388 8.48 3.19 27.67
CA ASP A 388 9.34 3.46 26.50
C ASP A 388 8.71 2.93 25.22
N LEU A 389 8.15 1.72 25.26
CA LEU A 389 7.43 1.14 24.12
C LEU A 389 6.19 1.98 23.75
N LEU A 390 5.38 2.40 24.73
CA LEU A 390 4.25 3.31 24.49
C LEU A 390 4.70 4.61 23.83
N ARG A 391 5.74 5.27 24.35
CA ARG A 391 6.27 6.51 23.75
C ARG A 391 6.77 6.31 22.32
N ARG A 392 7.38 5.16 22.02
CA ARG A 392 7.80 4.83 20.64
C ARG A 392 6.59 4.69 19.71
N LEU A 393 5.55 3.99 20.15
CA LEU A 393 4.30 3.84 19.40
C LEU A 393 3.64 5.20 19.15
N GLU A 394 3.54 6.06 20.17
CA GLU A 394 3.01 7.43 20.05
C GLU A 394 3.76 8.26 19.01
N ASN A 395 5.09 8.21 19.03
CA ASN A 395 5.92 8.92 18.07
C ASN A 395 5.74 8.40 16.65
N ILE A 396 5.62 7.07 16.47
CA ILE A 396 5.34 6.45 15.16
C ILE A 396 3.97 6.92 14.65
N ILE A 397 2.92 6.82 15.47
CA ILE A 397 1.55 7.26 15.13
C ILE A 397 1.54 8.74 14.75
N ALA A 398 2.20 9.60 15.54
CA ALA A 398 2.28 11.02 15.28
C ALA A 398 2.95 11.33 13.93
N MET A 399 4.04 10.64 13.62
CA MET A 399 4.73 10.80 12.33
C MET A 399 3.90 10.28 11.16
N MET A 400 3.21 9.15 11.30
CA MET A 400 2.33 8.62 10.26
C MET A 400 1.15 9.56 9.99
N LYS A 401 0.48 10.05 11.04
CA LYS A 401 -0.61 11.03 10.91
C LYS A 401 -0.16 12.33 10.25
N ARG A 402 1.05 12.80 10.56
CA ARG A 402 1.64 13.98 9.91
C ARG A 402 1.85 13.74 8.41
N ASN A 403 2.36 12.56 8.04
CA ASN A 403 2.61 12.21 6.64
C ASN A 403 1.30 12.06 5.84
N VAL A 404 0.21 11.56 6.46
CA VAL A 404 -1.13 11.50 5.83
C VAL A 404 -1.75 12.89 5.70
N SER A 405 -1.55 13.76 6.71
CA SER A 405 -2.10 15.12 6.74
C SER A 405 -1.33 16.11 5.85
N GLN A 406 -0.11 15.76 5.43
CA GLN A 406 0.65 16.47 4.41
C GLN A 406 0.57 15.69 3.10
N PRO A 407 -0.47 15.90 2.26
CA PRO A 407 -0.42 15.38 0.90
C PRO A 407 0.77 16.07 0.24
N ASN A 408 1.86 15.33 -0.04
CA ASN A 408 3.10 15.77 -0.69
C ASN A 408 2.95 17.07 -1.50
N GLY A 409 3.02 18.18 -0.79
CA GLY A 409 2.66 19.51 -1.24
C GLY A 409 3.79 20.40 -0.79
N GLU A 410 4.40 21.04 -1.78
CA GLU A 410 5.58 21.91 -1.67
C GLU A 410 6.90 21.14 -1.51
N GLY A 411 7.47 20.78 -2.68
CA GLY A 411 8.92 20.70 -2.77
C GLY A 411 9.47 22.06 -2.37
N HIS A 412 10.20 22.10 -1.27
CA HIS A 412 10.93 23.28 -0.85
C HIS A 412 11.99 23.64 -1.90
N ALA A 413 11.85 24.87 -2.41
CA ALA A 413 12.82 25.77 -3.06
C ALA A 413 13.68 25.24 -4.21
#